data_AF-A0A2M7B607-F1
#
_entry.id   AF-A0A2M7B607-F1
#
_cell.length_a   1.000
_cell.length_b   1.000
_cell.length_c   1.000
_cell.angle_alpha   90.00
_cell.angle_beta   90.00
_cell.angle_gamma   90.00
#
_symmetry.space_group_name_H-M   'P 1'
#
loop_
_entity.id
_entity.type
_entity.pdbx_description
1 polymer ?
#
loop_
_entity_poly.entity_id
_entity_poly.type
_entity_poly.pdbx_seq_one_letter_code
_entity_poly.pdbx_strand_id
1 'polypeptide(L)'
;MRIKKSKVCEVVKKIPKGSFLSYKETAKMAGNPRAYRFVANLMAKNKDKSAPCHRVIKNNYEVGGYKGSFKNTWRKVALLLKEGAVGVMPTDTIYGICGSALNKKTVEKIYKLRKRKPEKQMIILISSLSDLKNFKIKLKLWQKKILSKIWPGPAGPVCRRAGKVSVVLPLKAGLRQKSVKTLAFRIPKDKELIEILKISGPLAAPSANWEGCSPAKTISEARKYFKDKVFYYNKGKITGRPSTLIDLTQKPIKILRQGRNYNKIRKILYQC
;
A
#
# COMPACT_ATOMS: atom_id res chain seq x y z
N MET A 1 22.28 -9.69 -32.16
CA MET A 1 23.11 -8.63 -31.55
C MET A 1 23.02 -8.67 -30.02
N ARG A 2 24.15 -8.81 -29.32
CA ARG A 2 24.20 -8.87 -27.83
C ARG A 2 24.07 -7.46 -27.26
N ILE A 3 23.11 -7.23 -26.37
CA ILE A 3 22.86 -5.92 -25.75
C ILE A 3 23.93 -5.61 -24.69
N LYS A 4 24.46 -4.39 -24.66
CA LYS A 4 25.45 -3.97 -23.64
C LYS A 4 24.74 -3.62 -22.32
N LYS A 5 25.39 -3.91 -21.19
CA LYS A 5 24.92 -3.52 -19.84
C LYS A 5 24.68 -2.02 -19.72
N SER A 6 25.58 -1.19 -20.28
CA SER A 6 25.48 0.27 -20.26
C SER A 6 24.17 0.77 -20.87
N LYS A 7 23.80 0.29 -22.06
CA LYS A 7 22.53 0.62 -22.74
C LYS A 7 21.32 0.30 -21.86
N VAL A 8 21.30 -0.85 -21.20
CA VAL A 8 20.21 -1.19 -20.27
C VAL A 8 20.17 -0.22 -19.09
N CYS A 9 21.31 0.07 -18.46
CA CYS A 9 21.37 1.01 -17.35
C CYS A 9 20.93 2.43 -17.75
N GLU A 10 21.27 2.91 -18.95
CA GLU A 10 20.83 4.20 -19.49
C GLU A 10 19.30 4.28 -19.62
N VAL A 11 18.66 3.22 -20.15
CA VAL A 11 17.19 3.13 -20.19
C VAL A 11 16.61 3.20 -18.79
N VAL A 12 17.17 2.42 -17.85
CA VAL A 12 16.67 2.34 -16.47
C VAL A 12 16.80 3.68 -15.73
N LYS A 13 17.88 4.44 -15.96
CA LYS A 13 18.08 5.80 -15.44
C LYS A 13 16.99 6.76 -15.89
N LYS A 14 16.48 6.59 -17.11
CA LYS A 14 15.44 7.44 -17.71
C LYS A 14 14.01 7.11 -17.26
N ILE A 15 13.77 5.97 -16.59
CA ILE A 15 12.42 5.63 -16.11
C ILE A 15 12.01 6.63 -15.01
N PRO A 16 10.91 7.39 -15.16
CA PRO A 16 10.51 8.39 -14.16
C PRO A 16 10.15 7.79 -12.80
N LYS A 17 10.34 8.56 -11.73
CA LYS A 17 9.81 8.20 -10.40
C LYS A 17 8.30 7.95 -10.49
N GLY A 18 7.85 6.88 -9.83
CA GLY A 18 6.43 6.48 -9.82
C GLY A 18 5.97 5.73 -11.07
N SER A 19 6.89 5.50 -12.02
CA SER A 19 6.69 4.66 -13.20
C SER A 19 7.56 3.41 -13.13
N PHE A 20 7.21 2.42 -13.95
CA PHE A 20 7.97 1.18 -14.07
C PHE A 20 7.89 0.67 -15.50
N LEU A 21 8.86 -0.16 -15.87
CA LEU A 21 8.87 -0.92 -17.12
C LEU A 21 9.02 -2.41 -16.82
N SER A 22 8.51 -3.26 -17.69
CA SER A 22 8.84 -4.68 -17.70
C SER A 22 10.24 -4.93 -18.24
N TYR A 23 10.78 -6.13 -17.98
CA TYR A 23 12.03 -6.58 -18.58
C TYR A 23 11.98 -6.53 -20.12
N LYS A 24 10.85 -6.88 -20.74
CA LYS A 24 10.67 -6.84 -22.20
C LYS A 24 10.63 -5.42 -22.75
N GLU A 25 9.92 -4.49 -22.09
CA GLU A 25 9.90 -3.07 -22.48
C GLU A 25 11.28 -2.44 -22.34
N THR A 26 11.98 -2.73 -21.24
CA THR A 26 13.36 -2.24 -21.03
C THR A 26 14.31 -2.80 -22.09
N ALA A 27 14.19 -4.10 -22.43
CA ALA A 27 15.00 -4.73 -23.46
C ALA A 27 14.72 -4.15 -24.85
N LYS A 28 13.45 -3.88 -25.18
CA LYS A 28 13.02 -3.21 -26.42
C LYS A 28 13.63 -1.80 -26.51
N MET A 29 13.51 -0.99 -25.47
CA MET A 29 14.07 0.37 -25.42
C MET A 29 15.60 0.39 -25.50
N ALA A 30 16.26 -0.65 -25.02
CA ALA A 30 17.72 -0.79 -25.11
C ALA A 30 18.18 -1.39 -26.47
N GLY A 31 17.26 -1.67 -27.40
CA GLY A 31 17.55 -2.06 -28.77
C GLY A 31 17.50 -3.57 -29.07
N ASN A 32 17.09 -4.41 -28.12
CA ASN A 32 16.89 -5.85 -28.39
C ASN A 32 15.75 -6.44 -27.54
N PRO A 33 14.51 -6.54 -28.06
CA PRO A 33 13.37 -7.11 -27.34
C PRO A 33 13.55 -8.56 -26.86
N ARG A 34 14.40 -9.36 -27.53
CA ARG A 34 14.68 -10.75 -27.15
C ARG A 34 15.62 -10.86 -25.94
N ALA A 35 16.27 -9.77 -25.52
CA ALA A 35 17.21 -9.76 -24.41
C ALA A 35 16.57 -9.61 -23.01
N TYR A 36 15.26 -9.81 -22.85
CA TYR A 36 14.56 -9.61 -21.57
C TYR A 36 15.06 -10.51 -20.43
N ARG A 37 15.56 -11.73 -20.72
CA ARG A 37 16.20 -12.60 -19.70
C ARG A 37 17.51 -12.00 -19.18
N PHE A 38 18.31 -11.40 -20.07
CA PHE A 38 19.52 -10.68 -19.70
C PHE A 38 19.19 -9.46 -18.82
N VAL A 39 18.18 -8.68 -19.19
CA VAL A 39 17.70 -7.55 -18.38
C VAL A 39 17.24 -8.02 -17.00
N ALA A 40 16.48 -9.12 -16.91
CA ALA A 40 16.02 -9.67 -15.64
C ALA A 40 17.19 -10.03 -14.71
N ASN A 41 18.18 -10.76 -15.23
CA ASN A 41 19.38 -11.15 -14.48
C ASN A 41 20.21 -9.94 -14.04
N LEU A 42 20.38 -8.97 -14.93
CA LEU A 42 21.10 -7.73 -14.64
C LEU A 42 20.39 -6.91 -13.55
N MET A 43 19.07 -6.71 -13.67
CA MET A 43 18.29 -5.95 -12.69
C MET A 43 18.22 -6.64 -11.32
N ALA A 44 18.19 -7.98 -11.30
CA ALA A 44 18.23 -8.73 -10.05
C ALA A 44 19.55 -8.48 -9.30
N LYS A 45 20.70 -8.48 -9.99
CA LYS A 45 22.04 -8.37 -9.38
C LYS A 45 22.62 -6.95 -9.38
N ASN A 46 21.88 -5.95 -9.87
CA ASN A 46 22.41 -4.60 -10.03
C ASN A 46 22.80 -3.97 -8.68
N LYS A 47 24.07 -3.59 -8.55
CA LYS A 47 24.63 -2.85 -7.41
C LYS A 47 24.77 -1.34 -7.67
N ASP A 48 24.65 -0.91 -8.93
CA ASP A 48 24.72 0.49 -9.32
C ASP A 48 23.47 1.24 -8.85
N LYS A 49 23.63 2.11 -7.85
CA LYS A 49 22.55 2.91 -7.27
C LYS A 49 22.01 3.96 -8.24
N SER A 50 22.81 4.37 -9.24
CA SER A 50 22.37 5.35 -10.24
C SER A 50 21.36 4.77 -11.22
N ALA A 51 21.35 3.44 -11.40
CA ALA A 51 20.35 2.73 -12.19
C ALA A 51 19.26 2.13 -11.27
N PRO A 52 18.08 2.78 -11.14
CA PRO A 52 17.02 2.38 -10.20
C PRO A 52 16.33 1.06 -10.60
N CYS A 53 16.99 -0.08 -10.34
CA CYS A 53 16.53 -1.40 -10.74
C CYS A 53 15.22 -1.85 -10.07
N HIS A 54 14.74 -1.13 -9.05
CA HIS A 54 13.40 -1.33 -8.49
C HIS A 54 12.28 -0.91 -9.46
N ARG A 55 12.56 -0.01 -10.43
CA ARG A 55 11.60 0.44 -11.46
C ARG A 55 11.43 -0.55 -12.62
N VAL A 56 12.19 -1.64 -12.66
CA VAL A 56 12.04 -2.68 -13.70
C VAL A 56 11.43 -3.94 -13.12
N ILE A 57 10.27 -4.37 -13.61
CA ILE A 57 9.49 -5.50 -13.08
C ILE A 57 9.35 -6.63 -14.11
N LYS A 58 8.69 -7.73 -13.73
CA LYS A 58 8.46 -8.86 -14.65
C LYS A 58 7.52 -8.45 -15.79
N ASN A 59 7.52 -9.23 -16.88
CA ASN A 59 6.63 -8.99 -18.04
C ASN A 59 5.15 -9.15 -17.72
N ASN A 60 4.82 -9.92 -16.68
CA ASN A 60 3.47 -9.97 -16.15
C ASN A 60 3.22 -8.84 -15.13
N TYR A 61 4.02 -7.78 -15.05
CA TYR A 61 3.86 -6.70 -14.07
C TYR A 61 3.94 -7.12 -12.59
N GLU A 62 4.37 -8.35 -12.28
CA GLU A 62 4.73 -8.71 -10.90
C GLU A 62 6.12 -8.20 -10.54
N VAL A 63 6.32 -7.94 -9.25
CA VAL A 63 7.65 -7.60 -8.73
C VAL A 63 8.59 -8.80 -8.85
N GLY A 64 9.72 -8.60 -9.52
CA GLY A 64 10.81 -9.58 -9.63
C GLY A 64 11.85 -9.44 -8.52
N GLY A 65 12.87 -10.31 -8.53
CA GLY A 65 13.97 -10.30 -7.57
C GLY A 65 14.66 -8.93 -7.45
N TYR A 66 15.28 -8.69 -6.29
CA TYR A 66 15.92 -7.41 -5.97
C TYR A 66 17.18 -7.61 -5.14
N LYS A 67 18.27 -6.91 -5.47
CA LYS A 67 19.58 -7.02 -4.79
C LYS A 67 20.03 -8.47 -4.59
N GLY A 68 19.95 -9.28 -5.65
CA GLY A 68 20.41 -10.66 -5.72
C GLY A 68 19.46 -11.70 -5.13
N SER A 69 18.29 -11.30 -4.58
CA SER A 69 17.40 -12.25 -3.91
C SER A 69 15.91 -11.99 -4.16
N PHE A 70 15.14 -13.07 -4.27
CA PHE A 70 13.68 -13.00 -4.23
C PHE A 70 13.14 -12.71 -2.82
N LYS A 71 13.91 -12.97 -1.75
CA LYS A 71 13.53 -12.61 -0.38
C LYS A 71 13.45 -11.09 -0.16
N ASN A 72 14.05 -10.30 -1.05
CA ASN A 72 14.12 -8.84 -0.99
C ASN A 72 13.04 -8.12 -1.83
N THR A 73 12.06 -8.85 -2.40
CA THR A 73 11.00 -8.25 -3.24
C THR A 73 10.18 -7.19 -2.51
N TRP A 74 9.97 -7.34 -1.20
CA TRP A 74 9.23 -6.36 -0.39
C TRP A 74 9.92 -4.98 -0.37
N ARG A 75 11.26 -4.93 -0.39
CA ARG A 75 12.02 -3.66 -0.46
C ARG A 75 11.77 -2.95 -1.78
N LYS A 76 11.70 -3.72 -2.88
CA LYS A 76 11.37 -3.21 -4.21
C LYS A 76 9.96 -2.65 -4.27
N VAL A 77 8.99 -3.34 -3.68
CA VAL A 77 7.61 -2.83 -3.50
C VAL A 77 7.62 -1.51 -2.74
N ALA A 78 8.32 -1.44 -1.61
CA ALA A 78 8.37 -0.23 -0.80
C ALA A 78 8.96 0.98 -1.56
N LEU A 79 10.01 0.77 -2.35
CA LEU A 79 10.61 1.83 -3.17
C LEU A 79 9.69 2.28 -4.31
N LEU A 80 9.01 1.35 -5.00
CA LEU A 80 8.01 1.69 -6.02
C LEU A 80 6.90 2.57 -5.44
N LEU A 81 6.35 2.18 -4.28
CA LEU A 81 5.29 2.94 -3.60
C LEU A 81 5.79 4.30 -3.11
N LYS A 82 7.01 4.37 -2.56
CA LYS A 82 7.66 5.62 -2.13
C LYS A 82 7.73 6.63 -3.27
N GLU A 83 8.06 6.16 -4.48
CA GLU A 83 8.18 7.01 -5.66
C GLU A 83 6.83 7.37 -6.30
N GLY A 84 5.71 6.86 -5.77
CA GLY A 84 4.36 7.19 -6.21
C GLY A 84 3.75 6.20 -7.21
N ALA A 85 4.40 5.06 -7.46
CA ALA A 85 3.79 4.00 -8.24
C ALA A 85 2.61 3.39 -7.47
N VAL A 86 1.62 2.89 -8.20
CA VAL A 86 0.46 2.21 -7.64
C VAL A 86 0.62 0.71 -7.87
N GLY A 87 0.36 -0.08 -6.84
CA GLY A 87 0.44 -1.54 -6.92
C GLY A 87 -0.69 -2.23 -6.18
N VAL A 88 -1.04 -3.44 -6.62
CA VAL A 88 -1.91 -4.33 -5.85
C VAL A 88 -1.03 -5.27 -5.03
N MET A 89 -1.29 -5.31 -3.72
CA MET A 89 -0.52 -6.14 -2.80
C MET A 89 -1.41 -6.69 -1.68
N PRO A 90 -1.03 -7.83 -1.09
CA PRO A 90 -1.66 -8.34 0.12
C PRO A 90 -1.58 -7.31 1.25
N THR A 91 -2.65 -7.16 2.01
CA THR A 91 -2.60 -6.53 3.34
C THR A 91 -2.86 -7.58 4.42
N ASP A 92 -2.82 -7.19 5.69
CA ASP A 92 -3.15 -8.08 6.81
C ASP A 92 -4.65 -8.48 6.88
N THR A 93 -5.49 -8.02 5.95
CA THR A 93 -6.94 -8.34 5.89
C THR A 93 -7.38 -8.94 4.56
N ILE A 94 -7.19 -8.19 3.47
CA ILE A 94 -7.57 -8.50 2.09
C ILE A 94 -6.54 -7.86 1.13
N TYR A 95 -6.58 -8.16 -0.17
CA TYR A 95 -5.77 -7.39 -1.13
C TYR A 95 -6.20 -5.93 -1.19
N GLY A 96 -5.22 -5.04 -1.26
CA GLY A 96 -5.42 -3.61 -1.45
C GLY A 96 -4.76 -3.11 -2.73
N ILE A 97 -5.36 -2.09 -3.35
CA ILE A 97 -4.66 -1.24 -4.31
C ILE A 97 -4.00 -0.11 -3.52
N CYS A 98 -2.67 -0.11 -3.52
CA CYS A 98 -1.84 0.68 -2.63
C CYS A 98 -1.04 1.72 -3.41
N GLY A 99 -0.87 2.90 -2.80
CA GLY A 99 0.05 3.94 -3.27
C GLY A 99 0.26 4.97 -2.17
N SER A 100 1.30 5.81 -2.30
CA SER A 100 1.60 6.84 -1.31
C SER A 100 0.39 7.73 -1.02
N ALA A 101 -0.03 7.80 0.25
CA ALA A 101 -1.08 8.70 0.72
C ALA A 101 -0.62 10.17 0.79
N LEU A 102 0.69 10.40 0.73
CA LEU A 102 1.29 11.73 0.74
C LEU A 102 1.44 12.33 -0.66
N ASN A 103 1.26 11.52 -1.70
CA ASN A 103 1.34 11.96 -3.09
C ASN A 103 -0.06 12.15 -3.68
N LYS A 104 -0.46 13.41 -3.90
CA LYS A 104 -1.78 13.76 -4.46
C LYS A 104 -2.06 13.07 -5.79
N LYS A 105 -1.10 13.05 -6.72
CA LYS A 105 -1.24 12.40 -8.04
C LYS A 105 -1.46 10.89 -7.90
N THR A 106 -0.78 10.25 -6.95
CA THR A 106 -0.97 8.82 -6.66
C THR A 106 -2.35 8.54 -6.09
N VAL A 107 -2.83 9.36 -5.14
CA VAL A 107 -4.18 9.24 -4.54
C VAL A 107 -5.27 9.41 -5.62
N GLU A 108 -5.15 10.42 -6.48
CA GLU A 108 -6.05 10.63 -7.61
C GLU A 108 -6.04 9.45 -8.60
N LYS A 109 -4.85 8.92 -8.90
CA LYS A 109 -4.70 7.72 -9.74
C LYS A 109 -5.43 6.52 -9.15
N ILE A 110 -5.38 6.31 -7.82
CA ILE A 110 -6.11 5.22 -7.16
C ILE A 110 -7.63 5.42 -7.29
N TYR A 111 -8.16 6.63 -7.07
CA TYR A 111 -9.59 6.90 -7.26
C TYR A 111 -10.04 6.60 -8.69
N LYS A 112 -9.30 7.08 -9.70
CA LYS A 112 -9.56 6.82 -11.12
C LYS A 112 -9.53 5.33 -11.43
N LEU A 113 -8.50 4.60 -11.00
CA LEU A 113 -8.38 3.16 -11.22
C LEU A 113 -9.50 2.35 -10.59
N ARG A 114 -9.98 2.78 -9.42
CA ARG A 114 -11.09 2.12 -8.73
C ARG A 114 -12.47 2.53 -9.23
N LYS A 115 -12.56 3.50 -10.13
CA LYS A 115 -13.83 4.13 -10.53
C LYS A 115 -14.64 4.58 -9.31
N ARG A 116 -13.95 5.15 -8.32
CA ARG A 116 -14.53 5.51 -7.02
C ARG A 116 -14.73 7.00 -6.88
N LYS A 117 -15.87 7.41 -6.34
CA LYS A 117 -16.15 8.82 -6.07
C LYS A 117 -15.23 9.39 -4.96
N PRO A 118 -14.63 10.59 -5.12
CA PRO A 118 -13.66 11.15 -4.17
C PRO A 118 -14.17 11.37 -2.74
N GLU A 119 -15.48 11.53 -2.55
CA GLU A 119 -16.12 11.76 -1.24
C GLU A 119 -16.00 10.52 -0.34
N LYS A 120 -15.89 9.34 -0.95
CA LYS A 120 -15.75 8.09 -0.22
C LYS A 120 -14.29 7.82 0.12
N GLN A 121 -13.91 8.21 1.32
CA GLN A 121 -12.56 8.08 1.86
C GLN A 121 -11.96 6.67 1.71
N MET A 122 -10.64 6.66 1.55
CA MET A 122 -9.81 5.45 1.56
C MET A 122 -9.19 5.25 2.94
N ILE A 123 -8.97 4.00 3.32
CA ILE A 123 -8.19 3.68 4.51
C ILE A 123 -6.73 3.94 4.20
N ILE A 124 -6.06 4.67 5.09
CA ILE A 124 -4.63 4.93 5.07
C ILE A 124 -3.95 3.97 6.03
N LEU A 125 -3.01 3.19 5.51
CA LEU A 125 -2.14 2.35 6.32
C LEU A 125 -0.96 3.19 6.82
N ILE A 126 -0.67 3.04 8.10
CA ILE A 126 0.43 3.73 8.80
C ILE A 126 1.26 2.70 9.57
N SER A 127 2.56 2.96 9.70
CA SER A 127 3.50 2.09 10.42
C SER A 127 3.39 2.25 11.93
N SER A 128 3.02 3.44 12.39
CA SER A 128 2.91 3.77 13.81
C SER A 128 2.03 5.00 14.03
N LEU A 129 1.69 5.28 15.29
CA LEU A 129 0.94 6.49 15.68
C LEU A 129 1.62 7.79 15.25
N SER A 130 2.96 7.81 15.15
CA SER A 130 3.69 9.02 14.78
C SER A 130 3.41 9.46 13.35
N ASP A 131 3.01 8.56 12.45
CA ASP A 131 2.66 8.87 11.06
C ASP A 131 1.41 9.74 10.93
N LEU A 132 0.55 9.79 11.96
CA LEU A 132 -0.62 10.66 12.01
C LEU A 132 -0.25 12.15 11.88
N LYS A 133 0.98 12.52 12.27
CA LYS A 133 1.50 13.89 12.12
C LYS A 133 1.55 14.35 10.66
N ASN A 134 1.78 13.42 9.73
CA ASN A 134 1.80 13.71 8.28
C ASN A 134 0.44 14.20 7.77
N PHE A 135 -0.64 13.89 8.51
CA PHE A 135 -2.02 14.29 8.21
C PHE A 135 -2.54 15.37 9.17
N LYS A 136 -1.65 15.96 9.98
CA LYS A 136 -1.96 16.97 11.00
C LYS A 136 -3.06 16.52 11.99
N ILE A 137 -3.18 15.21 12.22
CA ILE A 137 -4.12 14.63 13.17
C ILE A 137 -3.56 14.79 14.59
N LYS A 138 -4.34 15.43 15.47
CA LYS A 138 -4.04 15.56 16.91
C LYS A 138 -5.02 14.72 17.71
N LEU A 139 -4.52 13.68 18.39
CA LEU A 139 -5.37 12.78 19.18
C LEU A 139 -5.70 13.39 20.55
N LYS A 140 -6.98 13.38 20.91
CA LYS A 140 -7.48 13.62 22.27
C LYS A 140 -7.06 12.47 23.20
N LEU A 141 -6.97 12.73 24.51
CA LEU A 141 -6.56 11.72 25.50
C LEU A 141 -7.41 10.44 25.43
N TRP A 142 -8.73 10.58 25.34
CA TRP A 142 -9.64 9.43 25.25
C TRP A 142 -9.44 8.63 23.96
N GLN A 143 -9.12 9.28 22.83
CA GLN A 143 -8.78 8.60 21.57
C GLN A 143 -7.50 7.77 21.74
N LYS A 144 -6.46 8.34 22.36
CA LYS A 144 -5.20 7.62 22.64
C LYS A 144 -5.45 6.37 23.53
N LYS A 145 -6.27 6.51 24.57
CA LYS A 145 -6.64 5.40 25.48
C LYS A 145 -7.35 4.24 24.75
N ILE A 146 -8.18 4.54 23.74
CA ILE A 146 -8.83 3.50 22.93
C ILE A 146 -7.82 2.89 21.95
N LEU A 147 -7.07 3.73 21.24
CA LEU A 147 -6.11 3.28 20.23
C LEU A 147 -5.04 2.36 20.83
N SER A 148 -4.59 2.60 22.06
CA SER A 148 -3.66 1.69 22.75
C SER A 148 -4.24 0.31 23.06
N LYS A 149 -5.58 0.17 23.09
CA LYS A 149 -6.27 -1.12 23.25
C LYS A 149 -6.55 -1.82 21.92
N ILE A 150 -6.76 -1.06 20.84
CA ILE A 150 -7.27 -1.58 19.55
C ILE A 150 -6.28 -1.59 18.39
N TRP A 151 -5.11 -0.95 18.51
CA TRP A 151 -4.07 -1.00 17.49
C TRP A 151 -2.85 -1.78 17.97
N PRO A 152 -2.08 -2.40 17.05
CA PRO A 152 -0.78 -2.96 17.39
C PRO A 152 0.13 -1.88 17.99
N GLY A 153 0.71 -2.14 19.16
CA GLY A 153 1.65 -1.25 19.84
C GLY A 153 2.69 -2.04 20.65
N PRO A 154 3.77 -1.37 21.12
CA PRO A 154 4.80 -2.00 21.95
C PRO A 154 4.29 -2.40 23.34
N ALA A 155 3.13 -1.93 23.75
CA ALA A 155 2.56 -2.13 25.09
C ALA A 155 1.86 -3.50 25.24
N GLY A 156 2.63 -4.52 25.63
CA GLY A 156 2.15 -5.68 26.36
C GLY A 156 1.31 -6.74 25.61
N PRO A 157 1.06 -7.90 26.24
CA PRO A 157 0.39 -9.07 25.63
C PRO A 157 -1.06 -8.82 25.18
N VAL A 158 -1.73 -7.78 25.70
CA VAL A 158 -3.09 -7.39 25.31
C VAL A 158 -3.11 -6.78 23.89
N CYS A 159 -2.09 -5.98 23.53
CA CYS A 159 -1.93 -5.37 22.20
C CYS A 159 -1.71 -6.40 21.07
N ARG A 160 -1.14 -7.58 21.37
CA ARG A 160 -0.85 -8.62 20.38
C ARG A 160 -2.11 -9.14 19.68
N ARG A 161 -3.30 -8.95 20.28
CA ARG A 161 -4.57 -9.55 19.85
C ARG A 161 -5.56 -8.54 19.25
N ALA A 162 -5.20 -7.27 19.07
CA ALA A 162 -6.09 -6.24 18.51
C ALA A 162 -5.69 -5.77 17.09
N GLY A 163 -4.96 -6.59 16.33
CA GLY A 163 -4.69 -6.26 14.93
C GLY A 163 -5.98 -6.19 14.09
N LYS A 164 -5.98 -5.37 13.03
CA LYS A 164 -7.03 -5.30 11.98
C LYS A 164 -8.26 -4.44 12.30
N VAL A 165 -8.10 -3.31 13.00
CA VAL A 165 -9.14 -2.29 13.18
C VAL A 165 -8.79 -1.02 12.41
N SER A 166 -9.74 -0.49 11.66
CA SER A 166 -9.65 0.83 11.04
C SER A 166 -10.42 1.85 11.87
N VAL A 167 -9.90 3.05 11.98
CA VAL A 167 -10.50 4.14 12.78
C VAL A 167 -10.64 5.39 11.94
N VAL A 168 -11.78 6.06 12.04
CA VAL A 168 -11.99 7.40 11.47
C VAL A 168 -11.55 8.44 12.50
N LEU A 169 -10.70 9.37 12.09
CA LEU A 169 -10.19 10.46 12.94
C LEU A 169 -10.51 11.81 12.31
N PRO A 170 -10.79 12.84 13.13
CA PRO A 170 -11.10 14.18 12.65
C PRO A 170 -9.84 14.90 12.16
N LEU A 171 -9.95 15.59 11.02
CA LEU A 171 -8.94 16.56 10.59
C LEU A 171 -9.10 17.86 11.37
N LYS A 172 -8.01 18.59 11.60
CA LYS A 172 -8.10 19.95 12.17
C LYS A 172 -8.90 20.86 11.22
N ALA A 173 -9.73 21.73 11.82
CA ALA A 173 -10.38 22.82 11.10
C ALA A 173 -9.32 23.69 10.40
N GLY A 174 -9.57 24.08 9.14
CA GLY A 174 -8.66 24.90 8.32
C GLY A 174 -7.88 24.16 7.23
N LEU A 175 -7.77 22.83 7.28
CA LEU A 175 -7.18 22.00 6.21
C LEU A 175 -8.21 21.63 5.14
N ARG A 176 -8.97 22.62 4.69
CA ARG A 176 -10.10 22.46 3.77
C ARG A 176 -9.61 22.23 2.34
N GLN A 177 -9.38 20.97 1.97
CA GLN A 177 -9.98 20.55 0.70
C GLN A 177 -11.49 20.53 0.99
N LYS A 178 -12.24 21.47 0.39
CA LYS A 178 -13.54 22.04 0.84
C LYS A 178 -14.66 21.09 1.32
N SER A 179 -14.48 19.76 1.35
CA SER A 179 -15.49 18.76 1.75
C SER A 179 -15.00 17.66 2.72
N VAL A 180 -13.69 17.44 2.94
CA VAL A 180 -13.21 16.28 3.73
C VAL A 180 -12.93 16.68 5.18
N LYS A 181 -13.76 16.20 6.12
CA LYS A 181 -13.64 16.50 7.56
C LYS A 181 -12.88 15.45 8.37
N THR A 182 -12.68 14.26 7.80
CA THR A 182 -12.17 13.09 8.52
C THR A 182 -11.26 12.26 7.60
N LEU A 183 -10.45 11.37 8.19
CA LEU A 183 -9.68 10.35 7.46
C LEU A 183 -9.72 9.02 8.21
N ALA A 184 -9.71 7.91 7.48
CA ALA A 184 -9.66 6.57 8.04
C ALA A 184 -8.22 6.04 8.06
N PHE A 185 -7.78 5.49 9.20
CA PHE A 185 -6.43 4.97 9.41
C PHE A 185 -6.45 3.53 9.89
N ARG A 186 -5.35 2.80 9.67
CA ARG A 186 -5.09 1.49 10.27
C ARG A 186 -3.59 1.24 10.42
N ILE A 187 -3.18 0.73 11.59
CA ILE A 187 -1.87 0.09 11.75
C ILE A 187 -2.04 -1.42 11.49
N PRO A 188 -1.43 -1.99 10.44
CA PRO A 188 -1.53 -3.41 10.17
C PRO A 188 -0.69 -4.23 11.15
N LYS A 189 -1.04 -5.51 11.34
CA LYS A 189 -0.26 -6.44 12.19
C LYS A 189 0.86 -7.16 11.43
N ASP A 190 0.79 -7.20 10.10
CA ASP A 190 1.75 -7.91 9.26
C ASP A 190 3.14 -7.22 9.31
N LYS A 191 4.18 -7.99 9.70
CA LYS A 191 5.53 -7.45 9.91
C LYS A 191 6.14 -6.93 8.60
N GLU A 192 5.98 -7.65 7.49
CA GLU A 192 6.54 -7.24 6.20
C GLU A 192 5.88 -5.94 5.69
N LEU A 193 4.56 -5.82 5.86
CA LEU A 193 3.81 -4.63 5.53
C LEU A 193 4.21 -3.42 6.40
N ILE A 194 4.52 -3.63 7.68
CA ILE A 194 5.06 -2.58 8.55
C ILE A 194 6.44 -2.12 8.03
N GLU A 195 7.33 -3.02 7.63
CA GLU A 195 8.62 -2.66 7.04
C GLU A 195 8.47 -1.92 5.69
N ILE A 196 7.49 -2.32 4.87
CA ILE A 196 7.13 -1.57 3.66
C ILE A 196 6.68 -0.14 4.01
N LEU A 197 5.82 0.03 5.01
CA LEU A 197 5.32 1.34 5.44
C LEU A 197 6.42 2.23 6.02
N LYS A 198 7.39 1.67 6.75
CA LYS A 198 8.56 2.43 7.25
C LYS A 198 9.39 3.04 6.12
N ILE A 199 9.51 2.35 4.98
CA ILE A 199 10.29 2.82 3.82
C ILE A 199 9.45 3.72 2.90
N SER A 200 8.21 3.31 2.60
CA SER A 200 7.33 3.97 1.64
C SER A 200 6.57 5.17 2.20
N GLY A 201 6.47 5.25 3.54
CA GLY A 201 5.55 6.15 4.22
C GLY A 201 4.10 5.62 4.22
N PRO A 202 3.15 6.44 4.69
CA PRO A 202 1.74 6.07 4.72
C PRO A 202 1.17 5.75 3.34
N LEU A 203 0.34 4.70 3.26
CA LEU A 203 -0.23 4.23 2.00
C LEU A 203 -1.75 4.34 2.01
N ALA A 204 -2.33 4.95 0.98
CA ALA A 204 -3.75 4.79 0.69
C ALA A 204 -3.95 3.35 0.19
N ALA A 205 -4.78 2.57 0.86
CA ALA A 205 -4.94 1.13 0.59
C ALA A 205 -6.40 0.66 0.72
N PRO A 206 -7.31 1.15 -0.14
CA PRO A 206 -8.62 0.53 -0.26
C PRO A 206 -8.53 -0.90 -0.82
N SER A 207 -9.63 -1.65 -0.74
CA SER A 207 -9.74 -2.98 -1.31
C SER A 207 -9.48 -3.00 -2.83
N ALA A 208 -8.81 -4.04 -3.30
CA ALA A 208 -8.44 -4.23 -4.70
C ALA A 208 -9.64 -4.66 -5.57
N ASN A 209 -10.52 -3.70 -5.88
CA ASN A 209 -11.67 -3.85 -6.78
C ASN A 209 -12.13 -2.49 -7.31
N TRP A 210 -12.85 -2.52 -8.43
CA TRP A 210 -13.72 -1.42 -8.82
C TRP A 210 -14.84 -1.23 -7.79
N GLU A 211 -15.31 0.01 -7.64
CA GLU A 211 -16.44 0.32 -6.77
C GLU A 211 -17.66 -0.57 -7.09
N GLY A 212 -18.34 -1.08 -6.05
CA GLY A 212 -19.47 -2.01 -6.17
C GLY A 212 -19.10 -3.49 -6.36
N CYS A 213 -17.91 -3.80 -6.88
CA CYS A 213 -17.48 -5.18 -7.14
C CYS A 213 -16.88 -5.87 -5.91
N SER A 214 -16.75 -7.20 -5.96
CA SER A 214 -16.08 -7.97 -4.91
C SER A 214 -14.55 -7.74 -4.90
N PRO A 215 -13.92 -7.56 -3.71
CA PRO A 215 -12.47 -7.49 -3.59
C PRO A 215 -11.77 -8.72 -4.16
N ALA A 216 -10.68 -8.51 -4.89
CA ALA A 216 -9.83 -9.60 -5.36
C ALA A 216 -9.22 -10.38 -4.18
N LYS A 217 -9.21 -11.70 -4.29
CA LYS A 217 -8.56 -12.63 -3.36
C LYS A 217 -7.21 -13.12 -3.89
N THR A 218 -6.94 -12.92 -5.18
CA THR A 218 -5.71 -13.32 -5.87
C THR A 218 -5.23 -12.22 -6.82
N ILE A 219 -3.95 -12.28 -7.23
CA ILE A 219 -3.42 -11.38 -8.27
C ILE A 219 -4.11 -11.60 -9.61
N SER A 220 -4.50 -12.85 -9.94
CA SER A 220 -5.25 -13.15 -11.17
C SER A 220 -6.59 -12.40 -11.22
N GLU A 221 -7.35 -12.40 -10.12
CA GLU A 221 -8.57 -11.60 -10.00
C GLU A 221 -8.29 -10.09 -10.08
N ALA A 222 -7.25 -9.61 -9.41
CA ALA A 222 -6.89 -8.19 -9.43
C ALA A 222 -6.47 -7.69 -10.83
N ARG A 223 -5.92 -8.56 -11.68
CA ARG A 223 -5.59 -8.24 -13.08
C ARG A 223 -6.82 -7.93 -13.91
N LYS A 224 -7.95 -8.58 -13.64
CA LYS A 224 -9.22 -8.30 -14.33
C LYS A 224 -9.65 -6.84 -14.12
N TYR A 225 -9.34 -6.26 -12.96
CA TYR A 225 -9.64 -4.86 -12.64
C TYR A 225 -8.60 -3.86 -13.15
N PHE A 226 -7.31 -4.13 -12.98
CA PHE A 226 -6.28 -3.09 -13.09
C PHE A 226 -5.26 -3.31 -14.21
N LYS A 227 -5.21 -4.50 -14.82
CA LYS A 227 -4.35 -4.86 -15.96
C LYS A 227 -2.89 -4.40 -15.77
N ASP A 228 -2.34 -3.66 -16.71
CA ASP A 228 -0.96 -3.14 -16.75
C ASP A 228 -0.77 -1.79 -16.04
N LYS A 229 -1.85 -1.19 -15.53
CA LYS A 229 -1.82 0.17 -14.94
C LYS A 229 -1.17 0.23 -13.55
N VAL A 230 -0.95 -0.93 -12.93
CA VAL A 230 -0.40 -1.13 -11.59
C VAL A 230 0.60 -2.27 -11.59
N PHE A 231 1.55 -2.27 -10.66
CA PHE A 231 2.39 -3.45 -10.41
C PHE A 231 1.67 -4.42 -9.46
N TYR A 232 2.11 -5.68 -9.42
CA TYR A 232 1.53 -6.72 -8.57
C TYR A 232 2.55 -7.32 -7.62
N TYR A 233 2.17 -7.43 -6.34
CA TYR A 233 2.95 -8.17 -5.36
C TYR A 233 2.20 -9.44 -4.94
N ASN A 234 2.61 -10.57 -5.51
CA ASN A 234 1.94 -11.84 -5.34
C ASN A 234 2.47 -12.59 -4.10
N LYS A 235 1.60 -12.87 -3.14
CA LYS A 235 1.86 -13.75 -1.97
C LYS A 235 0.82 -14.87 -1.85
N GLY A 236 0.19 -15.24 -2.97
CA GLY A 236 -0.87 -16.25 -2.99
C GLY A 236 -2.26 -15.71 -2.65
N LYS A 237 -3.18 -16.62 -2.33
CA LYS A 237 -4.59 -16.30 -2.06
C LYS A 237 -4.77 -15.72 -0.66
N ILE A 238 -5.51 -14.63 -0.53
CA ILE A 238 -5.96 -14.10 0.77
C ILE A 238 -7.46 -14.29 0.89
N THR A 239 -7.88 -14.90 1.99
CA THR A 239 -9.27 -15.07 2.37
C THR A 239 -9.58 -14.32 3.67
N GLY A 240 -10.85 -13.97 3.83
CA GLY A 240 -11.39 -13.35 5.03
C GLY A 240 -12.02 -11.99 4.79
N ARG A 241 -12.44 -11.36 5.89
CA ARG A 241 -13.23 -10.12 5.87
C ARG A 241 -12.33 -8.87 5.99
N PRO A 242 -12.81 -7.70 5.53
CA PRO A 242 -12.20 -6.41 5.84
C PRO A 242 -12.08 -6.15 7.35
N SER A 243 -11.30 -5.13 7.71
CA SER A 243 -11.22 -4.64 9.10
C SER A 243 -12.57 -4.11 9.59
N THR A 244 -12.84 -4.28 10.88
CA THR A 244 -13.89 -3.48 11.56
C THR A 244 -13.51 -2.00 11.45
N LEU A 245 -14.47 -1.14 11.10
CA LEU A 245 -14.28 0.30 10.99
C LEU A 245 -15.08 0.99 12.09
N ILE A 246 -14.41 1.81 12.90
CA ILE A 246 -15.04 2.58 13.97
C ILE A 246 -14.80 4.08 13.76
N ASP A 247 -15.71 4.89 14.24
CA ASP A 247 -15.63 6.35 14.20
C ASP A 247 -15.24 6.90 15.57
N LEU A 248 -14.06 7.52 15.64
CA LEU A 248 -13.53 8.16 16.85
C LEU A 248 -13.59 9.69 16.77
N THR A 249 -14.42 10.26 15.89
CA THR A 249 -14.57 11.72 15.77
C THR A 249 -15.31 12.34 16.95
N GLN A 250 -16.28 11.61 17.52
CA GLN A 250 -17.10 12.04 18.65
C GLN A 250 -17.49 10.85 19.55
N LYS A 251 -18.06 11.16 20.73
CA LYS A 251 -18.79 10.19 21.57
C LYS A 251 -20.31 10.35 21.34
N PRO A 252 -21.13 9.29 21.46
CA PRO A 252 -20.72 7.90 21.60
C PRO A 252 -20.01 7.37 20.34
N ILE A 253 -19.12 6.40 20.52
CA ILE A 253 -18.32 5.81 19.42
C ILE A 253 -19.23 4.98 18.53
N LYS A 254 -19.15 5.21 17.21
CA LYS A 254 -19.96 4.46 16.22
C LYS A 254 -19.14 3.37 15.55
N ILE A 255 -19.74 2.20 15.33
CA ILE A 255 -19.16 1.16 14.48
C ILE A 255 -19.75 1.32 13.08
N LEU A 256 -18.94 1.78 12.12
CA LEU A 256 -19.37 2.05 10.74
C LEU A 256 -19.34 0.80 9.84
N ARG A 257 -18.52 -0.20 10.19
CA ARG A 257 -18.47 -1.48 9.47
C ARG A 257 -18.12 -2.61 10.41
N GLN A 258 -18.93 -3.66 10.42
CA GLN A 258 -18.62 -4.91 11.09
C GLN A 258 -17.63 -5.71 10.24
N GLY A 259 -16.46 -6.02 10.81
CA GLY A 259 -15.41 -6.76 10.10
C GLY A 259 -14.70 -7.73 11.04
N ARG A 260 -13.42 -8.01 10.76
CA ARG A 260 -12.61 -8.84 11.67
C ARG A 260 -12.59 -8.24 13.08
N ASN A 261 -12.66 -9.11 14.08
CA ASN A 261 -12.64 -8.79 15.51
C ASN A 261 -13.82 -7.95 16.02
N TYR A 262 -14.93 -7.83 15.28
CA TYR A 262 -16.10 -7.02 15.67
C TYR A 262 -16.55 -7.25 17.12
N ASN A 263 -16.84 -8.50 17.52
CA ASN A 263 -17.31 -8.82 18.88
C ASN A 263 -16.33 -8.38 19.97
N LYS A 264 -15.03 -8.53 19.72
CA LYS A 264 -13.99 -8.10 20.65
C LYS A 264 -13.89 -6.59 20.75
N ILE A 265 -13.94 -5.89 19.61
CA ILE A 265 -13.91 -4.42 19.58
C ILE A 265 -15.14 -3.86 20.28
N ARG A 266 -16.33 -4.44 20.04
CA ARG A 266 -17.56 -4.07 20.72
C ARG A 266 -17.41 -4.11 22.24
N LYS A 267 -16.86 -5.21 22.80
CA LYS A 267 -16.57 -5.33 24.24
C LYS A 267 -15.60 -4.27 24.75
N ILE A 268 -14.50 -3.99 24.04
CA ILE A 268 -13.53 -2.96 24.43
C ILE A 268 -14.19 -1.56 24.47
N LEU A 269 -15.05 -1.27 23.49
CA LEU A 269 -15.71 0.04 23.39
C LEU A 269 -16.75 0.26 24.50
N TYR A 270 -17.42 -0.78 25.00
CA TYR A 270 -18.31 -0.67 26.16
C TYR A 270 -17.58 -0.34 27.48
N GLN A 271 -16.26 -0.57 27.54
CA GLN A 271 -15.43 -0.36 28.73
C GLN A 271 -14.67 0.98 28.74
N CYS A 272 -14.93 1.90 27.79
CA CYS A 272 -14.16 3.15 27.56
C CYS A 272 -15.06 4.39 27.38
#